data_AF-A0A7J9ZY35-F1
#
_entry.id   AF-A0A7J9ZY35-F1
#
_cell.length_a   1.000
_cell.length_b   1.000
_cell.length_c   1.000
_cell.angle_alpha   90.00
_cell.angle_beta   90.00
_cell.angle_gamma   90.00
#
_symmetry.space_group_name_H-M   'P 1'
#
loop_
_entity.id
_entity.type
_entity.pdbx_description
1 polymer ?
#
loop_
_entity_poly.entity_id
_entity_poly.type
_entity_poly.pdbx_seq_one_letter_code
_entity_poly.pdbx_strand_id
1 'polypeptide(L)'
;MDPRARNDQLSFEGRHVRPGHKRCPRCTGIKPLADFVRNRSRPDGHGTYCLPCNAARNREYVQRKHGGYSHYRLMQKYGIGRSGVDAMIEVQGGLCPICEKRPAVHVDHDHRTGRVREILCELCNGTLGAFRDDPAIIAKAITYLEAHRATD
;
A
#
# COMPACT_ATOMS: atom_id res chain seq x y z
N MET A 1 -23.45 23.92 -44.84
CA MET A 1 -23.45 22.45 -44.71
C MET A 1 -22.56 22.12 -43.52
N ASP A 2 -23.16 21.76 -42.38
CA ASP A 2 -22.43 21.41 -41.15
C ASP A 2 -22.11 19.90 -41.14
N PRO A 3 -20.83 19.50 -41.04
CA PRO A 3 -20.42 18.10 -41.08
C PRO A 3 -20.60 17.32 -39.77
N ARG A 4 -21.33 17.83 -38.77
CA ARG A 4 -21.55 17.13 -37.47
C ARG A 4 -22.88 16.40 -37.32
N ALA A 5 -23.67 16.28 -38.38
CA ALA A 5 -24.86 15.43 -38.39
C ALA A 5 -24.50 14.02 -38.89
N ARG A 6 -24.21 13.12 -37.96
CA ARG A 6 -24.19 11.63 -38.07
C ARG A 6 -23.60 11.15 -36.73
N ASN A 7 -24.28 10.43 -35.84
CA ASN A 7 -25.19 9.32 -36.05
C ASN A 7 -25.86 9.02 -34.68
N ASP A 8 -27.04 9.60 -34.40
CA ASP A 8 -27.81 9.35 -33.17
C ASP A 8 -29.06 8.51 -33.47
N GLN A 9 -28.87 7.45 -34.25
CA GLN A 9 -29.89 6.45 -34.57
C GLN A 9 -29.42 5.08 -34.07
N LEU A 10 -29.49 4.88 -32.76
CA LEU A 10 -29.73 3.55 -32.19
C LEU A 10 -30.83 3.69 -31.13
N SER A 11 -32.05 3.46 -31.61
CA SER A 11 -33.22 3.12 -30.81
C SER A 11 -32.89 2.09 -29.74
N PHE A 12 -32.99 2.46 -28.47
CA PHE A 12 -33.12 1.52 -27.36
C PHE A 12 -34.30 1.95 -26.49
N GLU A 13 -35.40 1.21 -26.67
CA GLU A 13 -36.63 1.37 -25.91
C GLU A 13 -36.35 1.29 -24.40
N GLY A 14 -36.80 2.30 -23.66
CA GLY A 14 -37.31 2.14 -22.30
C GLY A 14 -36.32 1.77 -21.18
N ARG A 15 -35.44 2.70 -20.77
CA ARG A 15 -35.05 2.82 -19.35
C ARG A 15 -34.97 4.29 -18.96
N HIS A 16 -36.11 4.93 -18.71
CA HIS A 16 -36.13 6.24 -18.06
C HIS A 16 -35.55 6.12 -16.65
N VAL A 17 -34.31 6.56 -16.49
CA VAL A 17 -33.69 6.79 -15.20
C VAL A 17 -34.35 8.05 -14.63
N ARG A 18 -35.10 7.89 -13.54
CA ARG A 18 -35.77 9.02 -12.87
C ARG A 18 -34.74 10.07 -12.39
N PRO A 19 -35.11 11.36 -12.28
CA PRO A 19 -34.27 12.35 -11.62
C PRO A 19 -33.79 11.87 -10.26
N GLY A 20 -32.53 12.17 -9.92
CA GLY A 20 -31.91 11.70 -8.68
C GLY A 20 -31.57 10.20 -8.66
N HIS A 21 -31.67 9.49 -9.79
CA HIS A 21 -31.27 8.09 -9.91
C HIS A 21 -30.19 7.91 -10.98
N LYS A 22 -29.47 6.78 -10.90
CA LYS A 22 -28.45 6.37 -11.86
C LYS A 22 -28.47 4.86 -12.04
N ARG A 23 -28.15 4.39 -13.24
CA ARG A 23 -27.97 2.97 -13.54
C ARG A 23 -26.54 2.53 -13.26
N CYS A 24 -26.37 1.50 -12.44
CA CYS A 24 -25.06 0.84 -12.26
C CYS A 24 -24.79 -0.08 -13.46
N PRO A 25 -23.67 0.05 -14.20
CA PRO A 25 -23.40 -0.80 -15.35
C PRO A 25 -23.00 -2.23 -14.97
N ARG A 26 -22.61 -2.49 -13.71
CA ARG A 26 -22.22 -3.82 -13.24
C ARG A 26 -23.42 -4.69 -12.86
N CYS A 27 -24.30 -4.22 -11.98
CA CYS A 27 -25.50 -4.98 -11.58
C CYS A 27 -26.76 -4.60 -12.37
N THR A 28 -26.66 -3.63 -13.28
CA THR A 28 -27.73 -3.13 -14.15
C THR A 28 -28.91 -2.43 -13.45
N GLY A 29 -28.94 -2.40 -12.11
CA GLY A 29 -29.98 -1.74 -11.31
C GLY A 29 -29.97 -0.22 -11.41
N ILE A 30 -31.16 0.38 -11.44
CA ILE A 30 -31.40 1.81 -11.30
C ILE A 30 -31.57 2.12 -9.82
N LYS A 31 -30.75 3.01 -9.27
CA LYS A 31 -30.68 3.30 -7.84
C LYS A 31 -30.58 4.80 -7.57
N PRO A 32 -30.97 5.28 -6.38
CA PRO A 32 -30.77 6.68 -6.00
C PRO A 32 -29.30 7.09 -6.10
N LEU A 33 -29.00 8.34 -6.40
CA LEU A 33 -27.62 8.86 -6.46
C LEU A 33 -26.87 8.67 -5.12
N ALA A 34 -27.59 8.64 -3.99
CA ALA A 34 -27.04 8.32 -2.67
C ALA A 34 -26.43 6.91 -2.57
N ASP A 35 -26.86 5.97 -3.43
CA ASP A 35 -26.28 4.62 -3.52
C ASP A 35 -25.00 4.58 -4.36
N PHE A 36 -24.42 5.73 -4.71
CA PHE A 36 -23.17 5.86 -5.46
C PHE A 36 -22.19 6.73 -4.67
N VAL A 37 -20.89 6.40 -4.75
CA VAL A 37 -19.85 7.23 -4.12
C VAL A 37 -19.86 8.64 -4.70
N ARG A 38 -19.63 9.68 -3.88
CA ARG A 38 -19.42 11.05 -4.38
C ARG A 38 -18.13 11.09 -5.20
N ASN A 39 -18.20 11.65 -6.40
CA ASN A 39 -17.04 11.88 -7.24
C ASN A 39 -17.19 13.16 -8.05
N ARG A 40 -16.58 14.25 -7.57
CA ARG A 40 -16.68 15.59 -8.17
C ARG A 40 -15.98 15.70 -9.53
N SER A 41 -15.14 14.73 -9.92
CA SER A 41 -14.52 14.73 -11.25
C SER A 41 -15.44 14.22 -12.36
N ARG A 42 -16.62 13.67 -12.01
CA ARG A 42 -17.62 13.22 -12.98
C ARG A 42 -18.68 14.30 -13.20
N PRO A 43 -19.22 14.46 -14.43
CA PRO A 43 -20.24 15.46 -14.73
C PRO A 43 -21.50 15.38 -13.84
N ASP A 44 -21.87 14.19 -13.38
CA ASP A 44 -23.01 13.95 -12.50
C ASP A 44 -22.65 13.97 -11.00
N GLY A 45 -21.38 14.19 -10.65
CA GLY A 45 -20.89 14.24 -9.28
C GLY A 45 -20.85 12.89 -8.55
N HIS A 46 -21.07 11.77 -9.25
CA HIS A 46 -21.20 10.45 -8.65
C HIS A 46 -20.35 9.39 -9.36
N GLY A 47 -19.98 8.35 -8.62
CA GLY A 47 -19.21 7.23 -9.12
C GLY A 47 -19.98 6.41 -10.16
N THR A 48 -19.25 5.66 -10.98
CA THR A 48 -19.82 4.83 -12.04
C THR A 48 -20.66 3.67 -11.52
N TYR A 49 -20.26 3.06 -10.40
CA TYR A 49 -20.89 1.87 -9.83
C TYR A 49 -21.59 2.21 -8.52
N CYS A 50 -22.69 1.51 -8.23
CA CYS A 50 -23.32 1.60 -6.92
C CYS A 50 -22.37 1.11 -5.82
N LEU A 51 -22.61 1.52 -4.58
CA LEU A 51 -21.78 1.23 -3.41
C LEU A 51 -21.40 -0.26 -3.30
N PRO A 52 -22.34 -1.24 -3.41
CA PRO A 52 -21.99 -2.67 -3.34
C PRO A 52 -21.08 -3.12 -4.49
N CYS A 53 -21.38 -2.70 -5.72
CA CYS A 53 -20.58 -3.04 -6.90
C CYS A 53 -19.20 -2.40 -6.87
N ASN A 54 -19.10 -1.18 -6.33
CA ASN A 54 -17.84 -0.47 -6.12
C ASN A 54 -17.00 -1.17 -5.04
N ALA A 55 -17.62 -1.60 -3.94
CA ALA A 55 -16.97 -2.37 -2.89
C ALA A 55 -16.46 -3.74 -3.40
N ALA A 56 -17.29 -4.48 -4.15
CA ALA A 56 -16.89 -5.74 -4.76
C ALA A 56 -15.70 -5.56 -5.72
N ARG A 57 -15.76 -4.54 -6.58
CA ARG A 57 -14.65 -4.20 -7.49
C ARG A 57 -13.38 -3.85 -6.72
N ASN A 58 -13.51 -3.08 -5.63
CA ASN A 58 -12.36 -2.75 -4.80
C ASN A 58 -11.76 -3.98 -4.13
N ARG A 59 -12.58 -4.92 -3.64
CA ARG A 59 -12.10 -6.21 -3.10
C ARG A 59 -11.37 -7.03 -4.17
N GLU A 60 -11.94 -7.16 -5.37
CA GLU A 60 -11.30 -7.84 -6.51
C GLU A 60 -9.99 -7.16 -6.90
N TYR A 61 -9.96 -5.82 -6.92
CA TYR A 61 -8.75 -5.05 -7.19
C TYR A 61 -7.67 -5.33 -6.15
N VAL A 62 -8.02 -5.31 -4.86
CA VAL A 62 -7.11 -5.60 -3.75
C VAL A 62 -6.61 -7.05 -3.80
N GLN A 63 -7.49 -8.02 -4.04
CA GLN A 63 -7.13 -9.44 -4.20
C GLN A 63 -6.20 -9.65 -5.40
N ARG A 64 -6.55 -9.15 -6.58
CA ARG A 64 -5.71 -9.28 -7.78
C ARG A 64 -4.37 -8.57 -7.63
N LYS A 65 -4.34 -7.46 -6.88
CA LYS A 65 -3.13 -6.72 -6.55
C LYS A 65 -2.58 -7.14 -5.19
N HIS A 66 -2.53 -8.45 -4.86
CA HIS A 66 -1.76 -8.92 -3.70
C HIS A 66 -0.42 -8.18 -3.66
N GLY A 67 -0.35 -7.20 -2.76
CA GLY A 67 0.78 -6.32 -2.58
C GLY A 67 0.75 -4.86 -3.06
N GLY A 68 -0.16 -4.40 -3.92
CA GLY A 68 -0.23 -2.98 -4.32
C GLY A 68 1.12 -2.35 -4.77
N TYR A 69 1.26 -1.03 -4.63
CA TYR A 69 2.51 -0.31 -4.91
C TYR A 69 3.64 -0.71 -3.95
N SER A 70 3.31 -1.06 -2.70
CA SER A 70 4.29 -1.42 -1.67
C SER A 70 5.00 -2.74 -2.00
N HIS A 71 4.30 -3.80 -2.38
CA HIS A 71 4.90 -5.09 -2.77
C HIS A 71 5.70 -4.99 -4.05
N TYR A 72 5.21 -4.25 -5.07
CA TYR A 72 6.01 -4.01 -6.27
C TYR A 72 7.34 -3.32 -5.91
N ARG A 73 7.31 -2.31 -5.03
CA ARG A 73 8.52 -1.65 -4.55
C ARG A 73 9.41 -2.54 -3.70
N LEU A 74 8.84 -3.37 -2.83
CA LEU A 74 9.59 -4.33 -2.03
C LEU A 74 10.28 -5.36 -2.94
N MET A 75 9.58 -5.86 -3.96
CA MET A 75 10.13 -6.75 -4.98
C MET A 75 11.28 -6.10 -5.75
N GLN A 76 11.08 -4.88 -6.25
CA GLN A 76 12.11 -4.16 -7.01
C GLN A 76 13.34 -3.80 -6.17
N LYS A 77 13.16 -3.39 -4.91
CA LYS A 77 14.25 -2.91 -4.07
C LYS A 77 14.97 -4.04 -3.32
N TYR A 78 14.24 -5.08 -2.92
CA TYR A 78 14.71 -6.07 -1.95
C TYR A 78 14.53 -7.52 -2.43
N GLY A 79 13.90 -7.75 -3.58
CA GLY A 79 13.61 -9.11 -4.07
C GLY A 79 12.60 -9.88 -3.21
N ILE A 80 11.93 -9.22 -2.25
CA ILE A 80 10.93 -9.84 -1.36
C ILE A 80 9.56 -9.19 -1.49
N GLY A 81 8.53 -10.02 -1.44
CA GLY A 81 7.14 -9.59 -1.51
C GLY A 81 6.61 -9.27 -0.12
N ARG A 82 5.41 -8.70 -0.05
CA ARG A 82 4.76 -8.45 1.23
C ARG A 82 4.63 -9.72 2.09
N SER A 83 4.26 -10.85 1.48
CA SER A 83 4.20 -12.14 2.18
C SER A 83 5.56 -12.61 2.71
N GLY A 84 6.65 -12.31 2.00
CA GLY A 84 8.00 -12.59 2.46
C GLY A 84 8.36 -11.75 3.70
N VAL A 85 8.01 -10.46 3.69
CA VAL A 85 8.17 -9.59 4.86
C VAL A 85 7.33 -10.08 6.04
N ASP A 86 6.07 -10.41 5.81
CA ASP A 86 5.17 -10.87 6.88
C ASP A 86 5.68 -12.19 7.51
N ALA A 87 6.20 -13.13 6.69
CA ALA A 87 6.82 -14.36 7.17
C ALA A 87 8.10 -14.11 8.00
N MET A 88 8.93 -13.14 7.62
CA MET A 88 10.10 -12.74 8.43
C MET A 88 9.68 -12.16 9.78
N ILE A 89 8.67 -11.29 9.81
CA ILE A 89 8.12 -10.73 11.05
C ILE A 89 7.60 -11.84 11.96
N GLU A 90 6.92 -12.84 11.39
CA GLU A 90 6.40 -13.99 12.13
C GLU A 90 7.53 -14.83 12.75
N VAL A 91 8.59 -15.15 11.98
CA VAL A 91 9.78 -15.86 12.49
C VAL A 91 10.45 -15.10 13.63
N GLN A 92 10.48 -13.77 13.58
CA GLN A 92 11.02 -12.91 14.63
C GLN A 92 10.08 -12.74 15.86
N GLY A 93 8.89 -13.33 15.85
CA GLY A 93 7.89 -13.12 16.91
C GLY A 93 7.34 -11.69 16.96
N GLY A 94 7.39 -10.96 15.85
CA GLY A 94 6.88 -9.58 15.73
C GLY A 94 7.82 -8.49 16.29
N LEU A 95 8.97 -8.86 16.86
CA LEU A 95 9.88 -7.93 17.52
C LEU A 95 11.18 -7.74 16.75
N CYS A 96 11.80 -6.57 16.94
CA CYS A 96 13.10 -6.27 16.37
C CYS A 96 14.18 -7.15 17.01
N PRO A 97 14.99 -7.90 16.21
CA PRO A 97 15.98 -8.85 16.73
C PRO A 97 17.20 -8.17 17.38
N ILE A 98 17.37 -6.85 17.22
CA ILE A 98 18.50 -6.12 17.83
C ILE A 98 18.19 -5.70 19.26
N CYS A 99 16.99 -5.12 19.50
CA CYS A 99 16.65 -4.57 20.81
C CYS A 99 15.59 -5.37 21.56
N GLU A 100 14.88 -6.28 20.88
CA GLU A 100 13.84 -7.17 21.43
C GLU A 100 12.69 -6.45 22.15
N LYS A 101 12.57 -5.14 21.96
CA LYS A 101 11.64 -4.27 22.72
C LYS A 101 10.59 -3.59 21.84
N ARG A 102 10.87 -3.45 20.55
CA ARG A 102 10.08 -2.64 19.62
C ARG A 102 9.60 -3.48 18.43
N PRO A 103 8.42 -3.17 17.86
CA PRO A 103 7.89 -3.90 16.71
C PRO A 103 8.85 -3.90 15.51
N ALA A 104 8.94 -5.03 14.83
CA ALA A 104 9.65 -5.18 13.56
C ALA A 104 8.81 -4.58 12.42
N VAL A 105 9.26 -3.46 11.84
CA VAL A 105 8.48 -2.67 10.87
C VAL A 105 9.25 -2.22 9.63
N HIS A 106 10.59 -2.29 9.64
CA HIS A 106 11.46 -1.84 8.56
C HIS A 106 12.32 -2.98 8.02
N VAL A 107 12.29 -3.19 6.69
CA VAL A 107 13.21 -4.12 6.01
C VAL A 107 14.64 -3.57 6.09
N ASP A 108 15.50 -4.27 6.81
CA ASP A 108 16.93 -4.01 6.87
C ASP A 108 17.65 -4.82 5.78
N HIS A 109 18.65 -4.21 5.16
CA HIS A 109 19.35 -4.79 4.02
C HIS A 109 20.80 -4.33 4.01
N ASP A 110 21.67 -5.21 3.52
CA ASP A 110 23.07 -4.88 3.32
C ASP A 110 23.21 -3.91 2.14
N HIS A 111 23.76 -2.71 2.40
CA HIS A 111 23.87 -1.65 1.41
C HIS A 111 24.89 -1.93 0.29
N ARG A 112 25.71 -2.99 0.41
CA ARG A 112 26.67 -3.40 -0.64
C ARG A 112 26.08 -4.43 -1.59
N THR A 113 25.29 -5.35 -1.08
CA THR A 113 24.78 -6.53 -1.82
C THR A 113 23.28 -6.43 -2.11
N GLY A 114 22.56 -5.55 -1.43
CA GLY A 114 21.11 -5.44 -1.49
C GLY A 114 20.36 -6.60 -0.84
N ARG A 115 21.07 -7.55 -0.23
CA ARG A 115 20.46 -8.71 0.43
C ARG A 115 19.74 -8.25 1.70
N VAL A 116 18.49 -8.65 1.83
CA VAL A 116 17.72 -8.47 3.06
C VAL A 116 18.41 -9.23 4.20
N ARG A 117 18.54 -8.57 5.35
CA ARG A 117 19.05 -9.17 6.58
C ARG A 117 17.88 -9.62 7.43
N GLU A 118 17.17 -8.67 8.04
CA GLU A 118 16.03 -8.90 8.94
C GLU A 118 15.00 -7.75 8.84
N ILE A 119 13.93 -7.83 9.62
CA ILE A 119 12.99 -6.71 9.84
C ILE A 119 13.29 -6.04 11.18
N LEU A 120 13.76 -4.80 11.15
CA LEU A 120 14.12 -4.02 12.34
C LEU A 120 13.01 -3.05 12.74
N CYS A 121 13.11 -2.50 13.95
CA CYS A 121 12.35 -1.33 14.32
C CYS A 121 13.01 -0.05 13.78
N GLU A 122 12.25 1.04 13.66
CA GLU A 122 12.69 2.30 13.06
C GLU A 122 13.99 2.85 13.69
N LEU A 123 14.05 2.91 15.02
CA LEU A 123 15.22 3.46 15.71
C LEU A 123 16.46 2.56 15.58
N CYS A 124 16.35 1.22 15.64
CA CYS A 124 17.55 0.38 15.44
C CYS A 124 18.06 0.44 14.00
N ASN A 125 17.15 0.43 13.02
CA ASN A 125 17.50 0.60 11.61
C ASN A 125 18.18 1.95 11.36
N GLY A 126 17.64 3.03 11.92
CA GLY A 126 18.24 4.36 11.83
C GLY A 126 19.62 4.44 12.50
N THR A 127 19.80 3.83 13.66
CA THR A 127 21.09 3.78 14.35
C THR A 127 22.16 3.06 13.53
N LEU A 128 21.85 1.91 12.91
CA LEU A 128 22.80 1.24 12.02
C LEU A 128 23.22 2.15 10.85
N GLY A 129 22.26 2.86 10.25
CA GLY A 129 22.55 3.85 9.22
C GLY A 129 23.39 5.03 9.71
N ALA A 130 23.17 5.50 10.94
CA ALA A 130 23.98 6.56 11.56
C ALA A 130 25.44 6.14 11.77
N PHE A 131 25.67 4.85 12.03
CA PHE A 131 26.99 4.22 12.05
C PHE A 131 27.48 3.76 10.67
N ARG A 132 26.77 4.13 9.59
CA ARG A 132 27.09 3.78 8.19
C ARG A 132 27.23 2.27 7.95
N ASP A 133 26.50 1.46 8.74
CA ASP A 133 26.61 0.00 8.74
C ASP A 133 28.06 -0.51 8.96
N ASP A 134 28.93 0.28 9.62
CA ASP A 134 30.34 -0.05 9.83
C ASP A 134 30.54 -0.65 11.24
N PRO A 135 30.84 -1.96 11.34
CA PRO A 135 31.10 -2.61 12.62
C PRO A 135 32.29 -2.00 13.37
N ALA A 136 33.28 -1.43 12.66
CA ALA A 136 34.44 -0.80 13.29
C ALA A 136 34.06 0.48 14.04
N ILE A 137 33.09 1.25 13.55
CA ILE A 137 32.59 2.43 14.28
C ILE A 137 31.77 2.00 15.48
N ILE A 138 30.92 0.97 15.33
CA ILE A 138 30.12 0.42 16.43
C ILE A 138 31.01 -0.10 17.55
N ALA A 139 32.08 -0.85 17.23
CA ALA A 139 33.05 -1.33 18.21
C ALA A 139 33.71 -0.18 19.00
N LYS A 140 34.10 0.90 18.31
CA LYS A 140 34.64 2.10 18.98
C LYS A 140 33.63 2.78 19.88
N ALA A 141 32.35 2.80 19.49
CA ALA A 141 31.27 3.35 20.33
C ALA A 141 31.08 2.53 21.60
N ILE A 142 31.18 1.20 21.53
CA ILE A 142 31.17 0.32 22.71
C ILE A 142 32.32 0.68 23.65
N THR A 143 33.56 0.71 23.13
CA THR A 143 34.74 1.07 23.93
C THR A 143 34.61 2.45 24.57
N TYR A 144 34.09 3.44 23.84
CA TYR A 144 33.85 4.78 24.35
C TYR A 144 32.87 4.78 25.53
N LEU A 145 31.74 4.07 25.38
CA LEU A 145 30.72 3.97 26.43
C LEU A 145 31.25 3.23 27.66
N GLU A 146 32.00 2.15 27.48
CA GLU A 146 32.62 1.41 28.57
C GLU A 146 33.61 2.26 29.35
N ALA A 147 34.47 3.02 28.66
CA ALA A 147 35.44 3.90 29.29
C ALA A 147 34.81 5.06 30.09
N HIS A 148 33.56 5.43 29.78
CA HIS A 148 32.82 6.52 30.42
C HIS A 148 31.62 6.04 31.25
N ARG A 149 31.48 4.73 31.46
CA ARG A 149 30.54 4.23 32.46
C ARG A 149 31.08 4.62 33.82
N ALA A 150 30.28 5.36 34.57
CA ALA A 150 30.56 5.57 35.98
C ALA A 150 30.68 4.18 36.63
N THR A 151 31.82 3.92 37.25
CA THR A 151 31.92 2.87 38.26
C THR A 151 31.13 3.38 39.45
N ASP A 152 29.94 2.83 39.66
CA ASP A 152 29.25 2.90 40.95
C ASP A 152 30.07 2.18 42.02
#